data_AF-A0A3S0ZTR9-F1
#
_entry.id   AF-A0A3S0ZTR9-F1
#
_cell.length_a   1.000
_cell.length_b   1.000
_cell.length_c   1.000
_cell.angle_alpha   90.00
_cell.angle_beta   90.00
_cell.angle_gamma   90.00
#
_symmetry.space_group_name_H-M   'P 1'
#
loop_
_entity.id
_entity.type
_entity.pdbx_description
1 polymer ?
#
loop_
_entity_poly.entity_id
_entity_poly.type
_entity_poly.pdbx_seq_one_letter_code
_entity_poly.pdbx_strand_id
1 'polypeptide(L)'
;MTPPHPKTVRPAGTSSALVLLCAAAALLLVHAPLSTTAAPSSSLYFATALFTTTPTDPLVSWLGPSASPVFSALRSKVTCGLCRTGVSFLQVLVAQNSTQEEIIRAAVKACIRFRIESDNVCQGIVPAFAVSS
;
A
#
# COMPACT_ATOMS: atom_id res chain seq x y z
N MET A 1 -23.13 -19.59 -53.87
CA MET A 1 -23.02 -18.76 -52.64
C MET A 1 -21.55 -18.66 -52.28
N THR A 2 -20.95 -17.51 -52.54
CA THR A 2 -19.51 -17.23 -52.36
C THR A 2 -19.20 -16.79 -50.93
N PRO A 3 -18.04 -17.16 -50.35
CA PRO A 3 -17.63 -16.70 -49.02
C PRO A 3 -17.05 -15.27 -49.07
N PRO A 4 -17.27 -14.41 -48.06
CA PRO A 4 -16.54 -13.16 -47.95
C PRO A 4 -15.15 -13.36 -47.30
N HIS A 5 -14.16 -12.73 -47.92
CA HIS A 5 -12.73 -12.71 -47.57
C HIS A 5 -12.39 -12.07 -46.20
N PRO A 6 -11.22 -12.40 -45.62
CA PRO A 6 -10.70 -11.79 -44.38
C PRO A 6 -10.23 -10.34 -44.60
N LYS A 7 -10.55 -9.45 -43.65
CA LYS A 7 -10.06 -8.05 -43.64
C LYS A 7 -8.61 -8.00 -43.14
N THR A 8 -7.70 -7.68 -44.05
CA THR A 8 -6.31 -7.32 -43.77
C THR A 8 -6.26 -5.98 -43.04
N VAL A 9 -5.88 -5.96 -41.77
CA VAL A 9 -5.61 -4.71 -41.03
C VAL A 9 -4.16 -4.29 -41.31
N ARG A 10 -3.99 -3.23 -42.10
CA ARG A 10 -2.71 -2.51 -42.25
C ARG A 10 -2.44 -1.69 -40.98
N PRO A 11 -1.24 -1.75 -40.37
CA PRO A 11 -0.84 -0.76 -39.37
C PRO A 11 -0.60 0.58 -40.08
N ALA A 12 -1.37 1.59 -39.66
CA ALA A 12 -1.18 2.97 -40.07
C ALA A 12 0.17 3.47 -39.54
N GLY A 13 1.05 3.84 -40.47
CA GLY A 13 2.30 4.53 -40.18
C GLY A 13 2.00 5.83 -39.45
N THR A 14 2.40 5.89 -38.19
CA THR A 14 2.42 7.11 -37.37
C THR A 14 3.86 7.38 -36.97
N SER A 15 4.53 8.10 -37.86
CA SER A 15 5.56 9.10 -37.61
C SER A 15 6.59 8.82 -36.51
N SER A 16 7.74 8.25 -36.90
CA SER A 16 8.97 8.15 -36.08
C SER A 16 9.41 9.47 -35.44
N ALA A 17 8.96 10.62 -35.96
CA ALA A 17 9.21 11.94 -35.39
C ALA A 17 8.58 12.12 -34.00
N LEU A 18 7.42 11.51 -33.72
CA LEU A 18 6.76 11.65 -32.42
C LEU A 18 7.52 10.91 -31.30
N VAL A 19 8.09 9.75 -31.64
CA VAL A 19 8.89 8.94 -30.69
C VAL A 19 10.21 9.65 -30.34
N LEU A 20 10.84 10.30 -31.32
CA LEU A 20 12.05 11.10 -31.12
C LEU A 20 11.81 12.35 -30.28
N LEU A 21 10.65 13.02 -30.44
CA LEU A 21 10.24 14.16 -29.62
C LEU A 21 10.05 13.76 -28.14
N CYS A 22 9.45 12.61 -27.86
CA CYS A 22 9.31 12.11 -26.48
C CYS A 22 10.65 11.72 -25.85
N ALA A 23 11.58 11.14 -26.62
CA ALA A 23 12.91 10.78 -26.11
C ALA A 23 13.74 12.02 -25.74
N ALA A 24 13.64 13.11 -26.52
CA ALA A 24 14.36 14.36 -26.25
C ALA A 24 13.88 15.06 -24.96
N ALA A 25 12.58 14.97 -24.62
CA ALA A 25 12.03 15.55 -23.40
C ALA A 25 12.56 14.87 -22.12
N ALA A 26 12.89 13.58 -22.17
CA ALA A 26 13.42 12.84 -21.02
C ALA A 26 14.87 13.23 -20.67
N LEU A 27 15.68 13.65 -21.65
CA LEU A 27 17.09 14.03 -21.46
C LEU A 27 17.26 15.42 -20.81
N LEU A 28 16.26 16.30 -20.91
CA LEU A 28 16.32 17.64 -20.33
C LEU A 28 16.02 17.69 -18.83
N LEU A 29 15.35 16.67 -18.27
CA LEU A 29 15.03 16.62 -16.84
C LEU A 29 16.18 16.05 -15.97
N VAL A 30 17.22 15.47 -16.58
CA VAL A 30 18.34 14.84 -15.86
C VAL A 30 19.45 15.85 -15.46
N HIS A 31 19.42 17.08 -15.99
CA HIS A 31 20.50 18.06 -15.81
C HIS A 31 20.22 19.21 -14.83
N ALA A 32 19.27 19.07 -13.90
CA ALA A 32 19.12 20.05 -12.82
C ALA A 32 20.11 19.74 -11.68
N PRO A 33 21.03 20.67 -11.33
CA PRO A 33 22.09 20.42 -10.36
C PRO A 33 21.54 20.40 -8.92
N LEU A 34 21.89 19.34 -8.21
CA LEU A 34 21.66 19.12 -6.80
C LEU A 34 22.63 19.99 -5.98
N SER A 35 22.20 21.19 -5.56
CA SER A 35 22.96 22.03 -4.62
C SER A 35 22.61 21.67 -3.17
N THR A 36 23.44 20.81 -2.61
CA THR A 36 24.09 20.90 -1.29
C THR A 36 23.51 21.90 -0.27
N THR A 37 22.93 21.41 0.83
CA THR A 37 23.15 21.94 2.20
C THR A 37 23.04 20.75 3.18
N ALA A 38 24.17 20.28 3.69
CA ALA A 38 24.69 20.58 5.02
C ALA A 38 24.07 19.71 6.13
N ALA A 39 24.82 18.67 6.53
CA ALA A 39 24.66 18.04 7.84
C ALA A 39 25.10 19.01 8.94
N PRO A 40 24.46 18.97 10.11
CA PRO A 40 25.18 19.17 11.36
C PRO A 40 25.29 17.83 12.10
N SER A 41 26.52 17.35 12.15
CA SER A 41 26.99 16.42 13.17
C SER A 41 27.02 17.13 14.53
N SER A 42 26.63 16.35 15.55
CA SER A 42 27.09 16.44 16.95
C SER A 42 26.27 17.29 17.91
N SER A 43 25.67 16.58 18.89
CA SER A 43 25.33 17.04 20.25
C SER A 43 24.24 18.11 20.32
N LEU A 44 23.07 17.86 20.90
CA LEU A 44 22.84 17.43 22.28
C LEU A 44 21.49 16.67 22.27
N TYR A 45 21.39 15.48 22.87
CA TYR A 45 20.86 15.32 24.23
C TYR A 45 19.63 16.21 24.49
N PHE A 46 18.49 15.61 24.88
CA PHE A 46 17.13 16.19 25.00
C PHE A 46 16.33 16.11 23.68
N ALA A 47 15.32 15.28 23.48
CA ALA A 47 14.49 14.56 24.43
C ALA A 47 13.96 13.26 23.80
N THR A 48 14.52 12.13 24.22
CA THR A 48 13.91 10.80 24.12
C THR A 48 12.68 10.64 25.03
N ALA A 49 12.03 11.73 25.45
CA ALA A 49 10.97 11.73 26.45
C ALA A 49 9.54 11.64 25.88
N LEU A 50 9.36 11.25 24.61
CA LEU A 50 8.02 11.03 24.04
C LEU A 50 7.81 9.65 23.41
N PHE A 51 8.84 8.79 23.41
CA PHE A 51 8.70 7.39 22.95
C PHE A 51 8.94 6.34 24.04
N THR A 52 9.17 6.76 25.29
CA THR A 52 8.91 5.91 26.45
C THR A 52 7.46 6.10 26.86
N THR A 53 6.53 5.43 26.17
CA THR A 53 5.28 5.02 26.80
C THR A 53 5.61 3.90 27.79
N THR A 54 6.25 4.27 28.89
CA THR A 54 6.22 3.46 30.10
C THR A 54 4.75 3.28 30.48
N PRO A 55 4.29 2.04 30.77
CA PRO A 55 2.92 1.76 31.19
C PRO A 55 2.66 2.22 32.63
N THR A 56 2.87 3.51 32.89
CA THR A 56 2.65 4.16 34.20
C THR A 56 1.97 5.51 34.02
N ASP A 57 1.12 5.65 33.00
CA ASP A 57 0.20 6.79 32.95
C ASP A 57 -0.87 6.60 34.04
N PRO A 58 -0.94 7.49 35.07
CA PRO A 58 -1.92 7.39 36.14
C PRO A 58 -3.36 7.58 35.64
N LEU A 59 -3.55 7.99 34.38
CA LEU A 59 -4.85 8.12 33.74
C LEU A 59 -5.52 6.78 33.38
N VAL A 60 -4.76 5.68 33.25
CA VAL A 60 -5.34 4.34 33.00
C VAL A 60 -6.04 3.78 34.25
N SER A 61 -5.75 4.34 35.44
CA SER A 61 -6.32 3.89 36.71
C SER A 61 -7.81 4.22 36.89
N TRP A 62 -8.40 5.08 36.05
CA TRP A 62 -9.82 5.47 36.15
C TRP A 62 -10.74 4.70 35.18
N LEU A 63 -10.18 3.86 34.29
CA LEU A 63 -10.97 3.01 33.40
C LEU A 63 -11.07 1.57 33.92
N GLY A 64 -11.92 1.36 34.93
CA GLY A 64 -12.64 0.11 35.22
C GLY A 64 -11.84 -1.20 35.47
N PRO A 65 -12.37 -2.13 36.29
CA PRO A 65 -11.72 -3.42 36.51
C PRO A 65 -12.05 -4.38 35.35
N SER A 66 -11.07 -4.78 34.53
CA SER A 66 -11.00 -6.10 33.82
C SER A 66 -10.17 -6.15 32.53
N ALA A 67 -9.23 -5.22 32.26
CA ALA A 67 -8.18 -5.52 31.27
C ALA A 67 -7.15 -6.47 31.90
N SER A 68 -7.50 -7.75 32.04
CA SER A 68 -6.54 -8.77 32.47
C SER A 68 -5.36 -8.76 31.50
N PRO A 69 -4.10 -8.67 31.96
CA PRO A 69 -2.93 -8.65 31.09
C PRO A 69 -2.88 -9.89 30.17
N VAL A 70 -3.49 -10.99 30.62
CA VAL A 70 -3.67 -12.22 29.86
C VAL A 70 -4.59 -12.01 28.64
N PHE A 71 -5.70 -11.28 28.79
CA PHE A 71 -6.63 -11.02 27.70
C PHE A 71 -6.02 -10.12 26.62
N SER A 72 -5.29 -9.08 27.01
CA SER A 72 -4.56 -8.22 26.07
C SER A 72 -3.48 -8.98 25.31
N ALA A 73 -2.68 -9.81 25.99
CA ALA A 73 -1.66 -10.63 25.35
C ALA A 73 -2.27 -11.66 24.37
N LEU A 74 -3.38 -12.32 24.74
CA LEU A 74 -4.13 -13.21 23.86
C LEU A 74 -4.66 -12.48 22.63
N ARG A 75 -5.29 -11.31 22.82
CA ARG A 75 -5.80 -10.48 21.72
C ARG A 75 -4.69 -10.08 20.77
N SER A 76 -3.54 -9.62 21.28
CA SER A 76 -2.38 -9.25 20.45
C SER A 76 -1.83 -10.44 19.67
N LYS A 77 -1.75 -11.63 20.30
CA LYS A 77 -1.24 -12.83 19.63
C LYS A 77 -2.19 -13.32 18.53
N VAL A 78 -3.50 -13.31 18.79
CA VAL A 78 -4.54 -13.70 17.81
C VAL A 78 -4.60 -12.71 16.66
N THR A 79 -4.60 -11.41 16.94
CA THR A 79 -4.66 -10.36 15.90
C THR A 79 -3.41 -10.35 15.01
N CYS A 80 -2.22 -10.51 15.58
CA CYS A 80 -0.98 -10.63 14.81
C CYS A 80 -1.00 -11.86 13.89
N GLY A 81 -1.39 -13.03 14.41
CA GLY A 81 -1.49 -14.26 13.63
C GLY A 81 -2.50 -14.16 12.49
N LEU A 82 -3.64 -13.51 12.74
CA LEU A 82 -4.68 -13.32 11.76
C LEU A 82 -4.27 -12.35 10.64
N CYS A 83 -3.62 -11.23 11.00
CA CYS A 83 -3.05 -10.28 10.04
C CYS A 83 -2.00 -10.96 9.16
N ARG A 84 -1.06 -11.69 9.76
CA ARG A 84 -0.02 -12.43 9.03
C ARG A 84 -0.63 -13.40 8.02
N THR A 85 -1.66 -14.14 8.43
CA THR A 85 -2.37 -15.08 7.55
C THR A 85 -3.07 -14.35 6.40
N GLY A 86 -3.73 -13.24 6.68
CA GLY A 86 -4.38 -12.40 5.67
C GLY A 86 -3.40 -11.86 4.63
N VAL A 87 -2.26 -11.34 5.08
CA VAL A 87 -1.21 -10.81 4.19
C VAL A 87 -0.58 -11.94 3.37
N SER A 88 -0.28 -13.10 3.97
CA SER A 88 0.22 -14.27 3.23
C SER A 88 -0.74 -14.71 2.13
N PHE A 89 -2.05 -14.69 2.37
CA PHE A 89 -3.04 -15.03 1.36
C PHE A 89 -3.02 -14.06 0.16
N LEU A 90 -2.90 -12.75 0.42
CA LEU A 90 -2.77 -11.76 -0.65
C LEU A 90 -1.48 -11.94 -1.46
N GLN A 91 -0.37 -12.28 -0.81
CA GLN A 91 0.90 -12.57 -1.50
C GLN A 91 0.78 -13.76 -2.45
N VAL A 92 0.06 -14.81 -2.07
CA VAL A 92 -0.18 -15.98 -2.92
C VAL A 92 -0.99 -15.61 -4.16
N LEU A 93 -2.02 -14.76 -4.03
CA LEU A 93 -2.80 -14.27 -5.16
C LEU A 93 -1.93 -13.48 -6.15
N VAL A 94 -1.08 -12.59 -5.63
CA VAL A 94 -0.11 -11.85 -6.45
C VAL A 94 0.84 -12.81 -7.18
N ALA A 95 1.33 -13.86 -6.50
CA ALA A 95 2.26 -14.82 -7.08
C ALA A 95 1.62 -15.74 -8.15
N GLN A 96 0.31 -15.97 -8.10
CA GLN A 96 -0.41 -16.85 -9.03
C GLN A 96 -0.83 -16.17 -10.34
N ASN A 97 -0.34 -14.96 -10.65
CA ASN A 97 -0.81 -14.15 -11.79
C ASN A 97 -2.32 -13.89 -11.76
N SER A 98 -2.92 -13.77 -10.57
CA SER A 98 -4.31 -13.30 -10.45
C SER A 98 -4.46 -11.90 -11.02
N THR A 99 -5.65 -11.58 -11.54
CA THR A 99 -5.91 -10.24 -12.07
C THR A 99 -5.95 -9.21 -10.93
N GLN A 100 -5.69 -7.95 -11.27
CA GLN A 100 -5.72 -6.85 -10.30
C GLN A 100 -7.09 -6.78 -9.59
N GLU A 101 -8.18 -7.01 -10.32
CA GLU A 101 -9.55 -7.01 -9.78
C GLU A 101 -9.80 -8.16 -8.80
N GLU A 102 -9.16 -9.31 -9.01
CA GLU A 102 -9.24 -10.44 -8.07
C GLU A 102 -8.49 -10.13 -6.77
N ILE A 103 -7.29 -9.53 -6.88
CA ILE A 103 -6.49 -9.10 -5.73
C ILE A 103 -7.23 -8.01 -4.95
N ILE A 104 -7.81 -7.02 -5.61
CA ILE A 104 -8.61 -5.95 -4.98
C ILE A 104 -9.80 -6.55 -4.23
N ARG A 105 -10.56 -7.45 -4.86
CA ARG A 105 -11.70 -8.12 -4.19
C ARG A 105 -11.26 -8.93 -2.97
N ALA A 106 -10.12 -9.60 -3.04
CA ALA A 106 -9.56 -10.31 -1.90
C ALA A 106 -9.14 -9.38 -0.77
N ALA A 107 -8.50 -8.25 -1.10
CA ALA A 107 -8.09 -7.24 -0.12
C ALA A 107 -9.31 -6.57 0.55
N VAL A 108 -10.37 -6.27 -0.19
CA VAL A 108 -11.65 -5.77 0.36
C VAL A 108 -12.23 -6.79 1.36
N LYS A 109 -12.31 -8.07 0.97
CA LYS A 109 -12.80 -9.14 1.84
C LYS A 109 -11.95 -9.28 3.11
N ALA A 110 -10.64 -9.15 3.01
CA ALA A 110 -9.73 -9.19 4.16
C ALA A 110 -9.98 -8.01 5.10
N CYS A 111 -10.13 -6.79 4.58
CA CYS A 111 -10.45 -5.59 5.35
C CYS A 111 -11.73 -5.76 6.18
N ILE A 112 -12.80 -6.27 5.56
CA ILE A 112 -14.09 -6.50 6.21
C ILE A 112 -14.00 -7.63 7.24
N ARG A 113 -13.39 -8.76 6.86
CA ARG A 113 -13.30 -9.96 7.69
C ARG A 113 -12.50 -9.72 8.96
N PHE A 114 -11.44 -8.92 8.88
CA PHE A 114 -10.64 -8.54 10.04
C PHE A 114 -11.17 -7.32 10.78
N ARG A 115 -12.33 -6.78 10.37
CA ARG A 115 -12.96 -5.61 10.98
C ARG A 115 -11.96 -4.44 11.11
N ILE A 116 -11.14 -4.24 10.08
CA ILE A 116 -10.18 -3.13 10.02
C ILE A 116 -10.96 -1.82 10.00
N GLU A 117 -12.00 -1.77 9.18
CA GLU A 117 -12.89 -0.64 9.02
C GLU A 117 -14.32 -1.09 8.70
N SER A 118 -15.24 -0.12 8.61
CA SER A 118 -16.60 -0.40 8.14
C SER A 118 -16.62 -0.89 6.68
N ASP A 119 -17.64 -1.68 6.33
CA ASP A 119 -17.75 -2.29 4.99
C ASP A 119 -17.67 -1.24 3.86
N ASN A 120 -18.42 -0.14 4.01
CA ASN A 120 -18.41 0.97 3.07
C ASN A 120 -17.03 1.61 2.91
N VAL A 121 -16.28 1.76 4.02
CA VAL A 121 -14.93 2.31 3.98
C VAL A 121 -13.97 1.33 3.30
N CYS A 122 -14.02 0.04 3.64
CA CYS A 122 -13.22 -0.99 2.98
C CYS A 122 -13.48 -1.05 1.47
N GLN A 123 -14.74 -0.94 1.04
CA GLN A 123 -15.11 -0.92 -0.37
C GLN A 123 -14.61 0.32 -1.10
N GLY A 124 -14.51 1.47 -0.43
CA GLY A 124 -14.01 2.70 -1.04
C GLY A 124 -12.49 2.79 -1.07
N ILE A 125 -11.83 2.49 0.06
CA ILE A 125 -10.42 2.81 0.25
C ILE A 125 -9.50 1.81 -0.46
N VAL A 126 -9.79 0.51 -0.39
CA VAL A 126 -8.95 -0.52 -0.99
C VAL A 126 -8.77 -0.34 -2.51
N PRO A 127 -9.83 -0.14 -3.32
CA PRO A 127 -9.65 0.08 -4.75
C PRO A 127 -8.98 1.43 -5.06
N ALA A 128 -9.25 2.49 -4.28
CA ALA A 128 -8.64 3.80 -4.49
C ALA A 128 -7.11 3.77 -4.40
N PHE A 129 -6.57 3.00 -3.45
CA PHE A 129 -5.12 2.82 -3.29
C PHE A 129 -4.51 1.80 -4.26
N ALA A 130 -5.31 0.86 -4.77
CA ALA A 130 -4.83 -0.16 -5.70
C ALA A 130 -4.53 0.35 -7.13
N VAL A 131 -5.16 1.45 -7.54
CA VAL A 131 -4.96 2.08 -8.87
C VAL A 131 -3.88 3.17 -8.84
N SER A 132 -3.46 3.59 -7.65
CA SER A 132 -2.46 4.64 -7.43
C SER A 132 -1.05 4.09 -7.17
N SER A 133 -0.85 2.78 -7.31
CA SER A 133 0.42 2.06 -7.07
C SER A 133 0.98 1.46 -8.34
#